data_AF-F6AFF8-F1
#
_entry.id   AF-F6AFF8-F1
#
_cell.length_a   1.000
_cell.length_b   1.000
_cell.length_c   1.000
_cell.angle_alpha   90.00
_cell.angle_beta   90.00
_cell.angle_gamma   90.00
#
_symmetry.space_group_name_H-M   'P 1'
#
loop_
_entity.id
_entity.type
_entity.pdbx_description
1 polymer ?
#
loop_
_entity_poly.entity_id
_entity_poly.type
_entity_poly.pdbx_seq_one_letter_code
_entity_poly.pdbx_strand_id
1 'polypeptide(L)'
;MNEVIEALLVAWGNEVISPALDVSIRSPLGTMDEEGARGVGGSRCLSSVECEVAVSRASAAVDRGITLLAADEVDGGLGSKGRALRYLAVVRYTSRPKLAVAAQCHTLGISMRTYRTRVGELHQELAKVLPGIAAERDVEERGTDAATAARSRARAVRSAAKAEATRLELLKATGRANRDAYRSAVKACDL
;
A
#
# COMPACT_ATOMS: atom_id res chain seq x y z
N MET A 1 5.11 18.53 -14.79
CA MET A 1 5.49 17.20 -14.25
C MET A 1 4.45 16.84 -13.21
N ASN A 2 3.86 15.64 -13.26
CA ASN A 2 2.82 15.25 -12.30
C ASN A 2 3.48 14.67 -11.03
N GLU A 3 3.36 15.38 -9.91
CA GLU A 3 4.02 15.05 -8.63
C GLU A 3 3.48 13.78 -8.00
N VAL A 4 2.17 13.52 -8.12
CA VAL A 4 1.55 12.30 -7.60
C VAL A 4 2.10 11.07 -8.31
N ILE A 5 2.22 11.15 -9.65
CA ILE A 5 2.79 10.06 -10.45
C ILE A 5 4.28 9.86 -10.17
N GLU A 6 5.05 10.94 -9.97
CA GLU A 6 6.46 10.83 -9.56
C GLU A 6 6.56 10.07 -8.22
N ALA A 7 5.76 10.44 -7.22
CA ALA A 7 5.78 9.80 -5.91
C ALA A 7 5.43 8.31 -6.00
N LEU A 8 4.43 7.95 -6.81
CA LEU A 8 4.06 6.56 -7.06
C LEU A 8 5.19 5.77 -7.74
N LEU A 9 5.85 6.35 -8.74
CA LEU A 9 6.97 5.71 -9.44
C LEU A 9 8.20 5.54 -8.54
N VAL A 10 8.47 6.51 -7.66
CA VAL A 10 9.55 6.41 -6.66
C VAL A 10 9.24 5.31 -5.64
N ALA A 11 8.01 5.23 -5.15
CA ALA A 11 7.58 4.17 -4.23
C ALA A 11 7.68 2.79 -4.89
N TRP A 12 7.16 2.66 -6.12
CA TRP A 12 7.28 1.44 -6.92
C TRP A 12 8.73 1.04 -7.13
N GLY A 13 9.60 1.96 -7.54
CA GLY A 13 11.01 1.69 -7.73
C GLY A 13 11.70 1.20 -6.47
N ASN A 14 11.39 1.81 -5.32
CA ASN A 14 11.93 1.38 -4.03
C ASN A 14 11.49 -0.03 -3.65
N GLU A 15 10.22 -0.39 -3.87
CA GLU A 15 9.71 -1.75 -3.61
C GLU A 15 10.30 -2.79 -4.56
N VAL A 16 10.52 -2.44 -5.84
CA VAL A 16 11.20 -3.32 -6.80
C VAL A 16 12.63 -3.61 -6.37
N ILE A 17 13.36 -2.59 -5.90
CA ILE A 17 14.76 -2.78 -5.49
C ILE A 17 14.89 -3.41 -4.10
N SER A 18 13.94 -3.14 -3.21
CA SER A 18 13.96 -3.58 -1.82
C SER A 18 12.61 -4.16 -1.44
N PRO A 19 12.26 -5.35 -1.97
CA PRO A 19 10.99 -5.98 -1.68
C PRO A 19 10.86 -6.26 -0.19
N ALA A 20 9.73 -5.87 0.39
CA ALA A 20 9.36 -6.37 1.71
C ALA A 20 8.99 -7.85 1.57
N LEU A 21 9.54 -8.68 2.45
CA LEU A 21 9.22 -10.11 2.48
C LEU A 21 8.14 -10.32 3.54
N ASP A 22 6.98 -10.81 3.13
CA ASP A 22 6.01 -11.40 4.03
C ASP A 22 6.44 -12.84 4.31
N VAL A 23 6.69 -13.14 5.57
CA VAL A 23 7.16 -14.44 6.00
C VAL A 23 5.99 -15.14 6.66
N SER A 24 5.43 -16.13 5.98
CA SER A 24 4.35 -16.97 6.53
C SER A 24 4.92 -17.94 7.57
N ILE A 25 5.42 -17.42 8.70
CA ILE A 25 5.75 -18.27 9.83
C ILE A 25 4.43 -18.71 10.46
N ARG A 26 3.97 -19.90 10.06
CA ARG A 26 2.95 -20.61 10.82
C ARG A 26 3.46 -20.71 12.25
N SER A 27 2.70 -20.14 13.19
CA SER A 27 3.08 -20.17 14.61
C SER A 27 3.47 -21.60 15.00
N PRO A 28 4.65 -21.83 15.62
CA PRO A 28 5.03 -23.15 16.11
C PRO A 28 4.09 -23.61 17.24
N LEU A 29 3.31 -22.69 17.81
CA LEU A 29 2.14 -23.00 18.62
C LEU A 29 0.97 -23.21 17.66
N GLY A 30 0.90 -24.41 17.08
CA GLY A 30 -0.32 -24.90 16.44
C GLY A 30 -1.51 -24.69 17.39
N THR A 31 -2.69 -24.48 16.81
CA THR A 31 -3.96 -24.41 17.53
C THR A 31 -4.00 -25.50 18.60
N MET A 32 -3.87 -25.12 19.88
CA MET A 32 -4.12 -25.98 21.03
C MET A 32 -5.63 -26.16 21.13
N ASP A 33 -6.20 -26.91 20.19
CA ASP A 33 -7.47 -27.56 20.47
C ASP A 33 -7.49 -28.96 19.88
N GLU A 34 -7.77 -29.85 20.81
CA GLU A 34 -8.07 -31.28 20.76
C GLU A 34 -6.99 -32.30 20.32
N GLU A 35 -6.69 -33.16 21.31
CA GLU A 35 -6.14 -34.52 21.22
C GLU A 35 -4.64 -34.72 20.96
N GLY A 36 -3.90 -34.68 22.07
CA GLY A 36 -3.22 -35.89 22.55
C GLY A 36 -1.98 -36.40 21.81
N ALA A 37 -0.85 -36.27 22.50
CA ALA A 37 0.30 -37.18 22.51
C ALA A 37 1.55 -36.86 21.65
N ARG A 38 2.69 -36.99 22.35
CA ARG A 38 4.08 -37.16 21.90
C ARG A 38 4.82 -35.92 21.39
N GLY A 39 5.48 -35.27 22.34
CA GLY A 39 6.69 -34.50 22.06
C GLY A 39 7.77 -35.39 21.46
N VAL A 40 8.27 -34.98 20.29
CA VAL A 40 9.52 -35.46 19.70
C VAL A 40 10.38 -34.23 19.43
N GLY A 41 11.58 -34.24 20.01
CA GLY A 41 12.53 -33.14 19.91
C GLY A 41 13.10 -32.96 18.51
N GLY A 42 13.61 -31.74 18.29
CA GLY A 42 14.68 -31.43 17.34
C GLY A 42 14.35 -31.62 15.86
N SER A 43 13.96 -30.53 15.20
CA SER A 43 14.32 -30.34 13.80
C SER A 43 14.94 -28.95 13.66
N ARG A 44 16.17 -28.90 13.15
CA ARG A 44 16.80 -27.66 12.69
C ARG A 44 15.82 -27.00 11.72
N CYS A 45 15.38 -25.78 12.01
CA CYS A 45 14.58 -24.97 11.08
C CYS A 45 15.45 -24.58 9.88
N LEU A 46 15.71 -25.54 8.99
CA LEU A 46 16.05 -25.31 7.59
C LEU A 46 14.74 -25.24 6.78
N SER A 47 13.69 -24.61 7.33
CA SER A 47 12.50 -24.36 6.54
C SER A 47 12.87 -23.29 5.53
N SER A 48 12.85 -23.66 4.25
CA SER A 48 12.61 -22.72 3.16
C SER A 48 11.24 -22.10 3.42
N VAL A 49 11.19 -21.06 4.26
CA VAL A 49 9.94 -20.34 4.48
C VAL A 49 9.60 -19.71 3.15
N GLU A 50 8.41 -20.01 2.65
CA GLU A 50 7.87 -19.34 1.47
C GLU A 50 7.66 -17.88 1.85
N CYS A 51 8.64 -17.05 1.47
CA CYS A 51 8.59 -15.61 1.61
C CYS A 51 7.86 -15.06 0.39
N GLU A 52 6.66 -14.53 0.58
CA GLU A 52 5.95 -13.81 -0.47
C GLU A 52 6.44 -12.36 -0.48
N VAL A 53 6.63 -11.77 -1.67
CA VAL A 53 6.96 -10.35 -1.74
C VAL A 53 5.69 -9.55 -1.45
N ALA A 54 5.68 -8.83 -0.34
CA ALA A 54 4.66 -7.86 -0.02
C ALA A 54 4.81 -6.63 -0.92
N VAL A 55 4.18 -6.67 -2.09
CA VAL A 55 4.06 -5.51 -2.98
C VAL A 55 2.87 -4.67 -2.53
N SER A 56 3.07 -3.38 -2.33
CA SER A 56 1.97 -2.48 -2.00
C SER A 56 0.96 -2.42 -3.16
N ARG A 57 -0.30 -2.15 -2.82
CA ARG A 57 -1.38 -2.04 -3.81
C ARG A 57 -1.06 -0.99 -4.88
N ALA A 58 -0.47 0.12 -4.46
CA ALA A 58 -0.07 1.21 -5.33
C ALA A 58 1.04 0.77 -6.30
N SER A 59 2.07 0.09 -5.80
CA SER A 59 3.19 -0.41 -6.61
C SER A 59 2.75 -1.49 -7.59
N ALA A 60 1.85 -2.39 -7.18
CA ALA A 60 1.26 -3.38 -8.09
C ALA A 60 0.43 -2.72 -9.21
N ALA A 61 -0.29 -1.63 -8.91
CA ALA A 61 -1.03 -0.89 -9.92
C ALA A 61 -0.10 -0.15 -10.90
N VAL A 62 1.00 0.42 -10.41
CA VAL A 62 2.05 1.03 -11.23
C VAL A 62 2.69 0.00 -12.15
N ASP A 63 3.04 -1.18 -11.62
CA ASP A 63 3.66 -2.25 -12.41
C ASP A 63 2.74 -2.75 -13.54
N ARG A 64 1.46 -2.99 -13.23
CA ARG A 64 0.44 -3.30 -14.25
C ARG A 64 0.31 -2.17 -15.26
N GLY A 65 0.29 -0.91 -14.82
CA GLY A 65 0.19 0.25 -15.70
C GLY A 65 1.35 0.34 -16.68
N ILE A 66 2.58 0.20 -16.18
CA ILE A 66 3.79 0.19 -17.01
C ILE A 66 3.77 -0.99 -18.00
N THR A 67 3.28 -2.16 -17.56
CA THR A 67 3.15 -3.35 -18.40
C THR A 67 2.11 -3.15 -19.51
N LEU A 68 0.94 -2.60 -19.18
CA LEU A 68 -0.11 -2.29 -20.14
C LEU A 68 0.36 -1.26 -21.16
N LEU A 69 1.05 -0.20 -20.74
CA LEU A 69 1.63 0.77 -21.67
C LEU A 69 2.58 0.08 -22.67
N ALA A 70 3.36 -0.90 -22.23
CA ALA A 70 4.32 -1.64 -23.06
C ALA A 70 3.69 -2.73 -23.96
N ALA A 71 2.42 -3.07 -23.75
CA ALA A 71 1.68 -3.98 -24.61
C ALA A 71 1.51 -3.41 -26.03
N ASP A 72 1.13 -4.26 -26.97
CA ASP A 72 0.89 -3.82 -28.34
C ASP A 72 -0.40 -2.99 -28.43
N GLU A 73 -0.52 -2.19 -29.50
CA GLU A 73 -1.66 -1.28 -29.67
C GLU A 73 -3.01 -2.02 -29.74
N VAL A 74 -3.00 -3.25 -30.23
CA VAL A 74 -4.17 -4.14 -30.29
C VAL A 74 -4.71 -4.46 -28.89
N ASP A 75 -3.81 -4.52 -27.90
CA ASP A 75 -4.14 -4.82 -26.50
C ASP A 75 -4.39 -3.54 -25.68
N GLY A 76 -4.50 -2.38 -26.33
CA GLY A 76 -4.68 -1.08 -25.68
C GLY A 76 -3.39 -0.46 -25.14
N GLY A 77 -2.22 -1.01 -25.49
CA GLY A 77 -0.91 -0.43 -25.16
C GLY A 77 -0.44 0.63 -26.16
N LEU A 78 0.82 1.06 -26.00
CA LEU A 78 1.50 2.03 -26.88
C LEU A 78 2.59 1.39 -27.74
N GLY A 79 2.64 0.06 -27.80
CA GLY A 79 3.59 -0.71 -28.58
C GLY A 79 5.05 -0.31 -28.30
N SER A 80 5.78 0.04 -29.36
CA SER A 80 7.20 0.40 -29.27
C SER A 80 7.45 1.62 -28.39
N LYS A 81 6.57 2.63 -28.44
CA LYS A 81 6.65 3.81 -27.56
C LYS A 81 6.49 3.39 -26.11
N GLY A 82 5.50 2.56 -25.83
CA GLY A 82 5.25 1.99 -24.52
C GLY A 82 6.44 1.24 -23.93
N ARG A 83 7.07 0.38 -24.73
CA ARG A 83 8.29 -0.34 -24.35
C ARG A 83 9.43 0.61 -24.01
N ALA A 84 9.60 1.70 -24.77
CA ALA A 84 10.60 2.73 -24.47
C ALA A 84 10.30 3.48 -23.15
N LEU A 85 9.03 3.76 -22.85
CA LEU A 85 8.61 4.39 -21.59
C LEU A 85 8.79 3.44 -20.40
N ARG A 86 8.50 2.14 -20.56
CA ARG A 86 8.80 1.11 -19.57
C ARG A 86 10.29 1.03 -19.27
N TYR A 87 11.13 1.00 -20.31
CA TYR A 87 12.57 0.95 -20.13
C TYR A 87 13.11 2.21 -19.42
N LEU A 88 12.59 3.40 -19.76
CA LEU A 88 12.87 4.63 -19.01
C LEU A 88 12.50 4.52 -17.53
N ALA A 89 11.32 4.00 -17.21
CA ALA A 89 10.86 3.86 -15.83
C ALA A 89 11.79 2.95 -15.03
N VAL A 90 12.16 1.78 -15.59
CA VAL A 90 13.12 0.85 -14.98
C VAL A 90 14.45 1.56 -14.71
N VAL A 91 15.08 2.14 -15.75
CA VAL A 91 16.39 2.80 -15.58
C VAL A 91 16.36 3.91 -14.53
N ARG A 92 15.30 4.74 -14.50
CA ARG A 92 15.22 5.89 -13.60
C ARG A 92 14.90 5.52 -12.15
N TYR A 93 13.96 4.60 -11.93
CA TYR A 93 13.39 4.35 -10.61
C TYR A 93 13.92 3.08 -9.94
N THR A 94 14.46 2.12 -10.69
CA THR A 94 14.92 0.83 -10.14
C THR A 94 16.45 0.66 -10.12
N SER A 95 17.22 1.68 -10.49
CA SER A 95 18.69 1.60 -10.43
C SER A 95 19.26 1.83 -9.03
N ARG A 96 20.13 0.92 -8.56
CA ARG A 96 21.00 1.13 -7.39
C ARG A 96 22.49 0.93 -7.76
N PRO A 97 23.37 1.90 -7.45
CA PRO A 97 23.08 3.23 -6.87
C PRO A 97 22.25 4.10 -7.83
N LYS A 98 21.62 5.16 -7.30
CA LYS A 98 20.82 6.08 -8.12
C LYS A 98 21.73 6.74 -9.17
N LEU A 99 21.44 6.49 -10.44
CA LEU A 99 22.26 7.00 -11.54
C LEU A 99 22.07 8.51 -11.72
N ALA A 100 23.15 9.21 -12.03
CA ALA A 100 23.06 10.59 -12.52
C ALA A 100 22.29 10.64 -13.85
N VAL A 101 21.59 11.75 -14.12
CA VAL A 101 20.76 11.86 -15.34
C VAL A 101 21.58 11.66 -16.62
N ALA A 102 22.84 12.12 -16.66
CA ALA A 102 23.72 11.89 -17.80
C ALA A 102 23.97 10.39 -18.06
N ALA A 103 24.19 9.61 -17.00
CA ALA A 103 24.37 8.16 -17.10
C ALA A 103 23.05 7.48 -17.53
N GLN A 104 21.90 7.93 -17.02
CA GLN A 104 20.60 7.43 -17.46
C GLN A 104 20.37 7.69 -18.96
N CYS A 105 20.66 8.90 -19.44
CA CYS A 105 20.58 9.26 -20.86
C CYS A 105 21.49 8.38 -21.72
N HIS A 106 22.70 8.09 -21.24
CA HIS A 106 23.62 7.18 -21.91
C HIS A 106 23.07 5.75 -21.99
N THR A 107 22.60 5.18 -20.87
CA THR A 107 21.97 3.84 -20.81
C THR A 107 20.74 3.72 -21.71
N LEU A 108 19.98 4.81 -21.85
CA LEU A 108 18.79 4.87 -22.70
C LEU A 108 19.11 5.18 -24.16
N GLY A 109 20.34 5.58 -24.48
CA GLY A 109 20.76 5.99 -25.82
C GLY A 109 20.04 7.25 -26.33
N ILE A 110 19.70 8.20 -25.44
CA ILE A 110 18.91 9.39 -25.80
C ILE A 110 19.52 10.71 -25.32
N SER A 111 19.14 11.80 -25.99
CA SER A 111 19.50 13.16 -25.57
C SER A 111 18.80 13.57 -24.27
N MET A 112 19.36 14.55 -23.55
CA MET A 112 18.75 15.16 -22.37
C MET A 112 17.38 15.79 -22.66
N ARG A 113 17.20 16.36 -23.86
CA ARG A 113 15.91 16.91 -24.31
C ARG A 113 14.87 15.80 -24.43
N THR A 114 15.21 14.73 -25.16
CA THR A 114 14.34 13.56 -25.33
C THR A 114 14.02 12.90 -24.00
N TYR A 115 14.98 12.81 -23.10
CA TYR A 115 14.78 12.29 -21.74
C TYR A 115 13.69 13.08 -21.00
N ARG A 116 13.80 14.41 -20.95
CA ARG A 116 12.80 15.27 -20.28
C ARG A 116 11.41 15.11 -20.89
N THR A 117 11.32 15.05 -22.22
CA THR A 117 10.05 14.80 -22.92
C THR A 117 9.47 13.44 -22.55
N ARG A 118 10.25 12.36 -22.63
CA ARG A 118 9.77 11.00 -22.32
C ARG A 118 9.36 10.83 -20.86
N VAL A 119 10.00 11.53 -19.92
CA VAL A 119 9.55 11.53 -18.53
C VAL A 119 8.18 12.21 -18.42
N GLY A 120 7.97 13.34 -19.11
CA GLY A 120 6.66 13.99 -19.18
C GLY A 120 5.58 13.07 -19.77
N GLU A 121 5.90 12.39 -20.89
CA GLU A 121 5.01 11.42 -21.53
C GLU A 121 4.69 10.25 -20.61
N LEU A 122 5.68 9.66 -19.95
CA LEU A 122 5.46 8.58 -18.98
C LEU A 122 4.45 8.99 -17.91
N HIS A 123 4.57 10.20 -17.37
CA HIS A 123 3.64 10.68 -16.34
C HIS A 123 2.23 10.89 -16.87
N GLN A 124 2.11 11.42 -18.10
CA GLN A 124 0.81 11.65 -18.73
C GLN A 124 0.11 10.32 -19.06
N GLU A 125 0.82 9.37 -19.64
CA GLU A 125 0.22 8.08 -20.01
C GLU A 125 -0.15 7.24 -18.78
N LEU A 126 0.69 7.22 -17.74
CA LEU A 126 0.34 6.55 -16.48
C LEU A 126 -0.87 7.21 -15.79
N ALA A 127 -0.98 8.55 -15.83
CA ALA A 127 -2.13 9.24 -15.25
C ALA A 127 -3.47 8.86 -15.92
N LYS A 128 -3.46 8.49 -17.20
CA LYS A 128 -4.66 8.02 -17.92
C LYS A 128 -5.04 6.60 -17.52
N VAL A 129 -4.07 5.72 -17.35
CA VAL A 129 -4.29 4.28 -17.20
C VAL A 129 -4.51 3.86 -15.75
N LEU A 130 -3.82 4.48 -14.79
CA LEU A 130 -3.88 4.08 -13.38
C LEU A 130 -5.28 4.09 -12.75
N PRO A 131 -6.18 5.06 -13.02
CA PRO A 131 -7.53 5.03 -12.47
C PRO A 131 -8.34 3.79 -12.90
N GLY A 132 -8.18 3.35 -14.15
CA GLY A 132 -8.85 2.15 -14.67
C GLY A 132 -8.35 0.89 -13.98
N ILE A 133 -7.03 0.75 -13.85
CA ILE A 133 -6.41 -0.40 -13.17
C ILE A 133 -6.82 -0.47 -11.69
N ALA A 134 -6.88 0.67 -11.00
CA ALA A 134 -7.36 0.73 -9.62
C ALA A 134 -8.82 0.29 -9.52
N ALA A 135 -9.67 0.72 -10.46
CA ALA A 135 -11.09 0.35 -10.48
C ALA A 135 -11.32 -1.14 -10.79
N GLU A 136 -10.59 -1.71 -11.75
CA GLU A 136 -10.63 -3.15 -12.08
C GLU A 136 -10.24 -4.01 -10.88
N ARG A 137 -9.15 -3.63 -10.20
CA ARG A 137 -8.73 -4.30 -8.97
C ARG A 137 -9.77 -4.18 -7.86
N ASP A 138 -10.34 -3.00 -7.68
CA ASP A 138 -11.39 -2.79 -6.69
C ASP A 138 -12.61 -3.67 -6.99
N VAL A 139 -12.89 -3.97 -8.26
CA VAL A 139 -13.94 -4.91 -8.70
C VAL A 139 -13.54 -6.35 -8.41
N GLU A 140 -12.33 -6.78 -8.81
CA GLU A 140 -11.77 -8.11 -8.52
C GLU A 140 -11.82 -8.42 -7.02
N GLU A 141 -11.42 -7.45 -6.18
CA GLU A 141 -11.43 -7.61 -4.73
C GLU A 141 -12.87 -7.79 -4.21
N ARG A 142 -13.91 -7.11 -4.74
CA ARG A 142 -15.28 -7.24 -4.20
C ARG A 142 -15.84 -8.66 -4.30
N GLY A 143 -15.31 -9.48 -5.21
CA GLY A 143 -15.71 -10.87 -5.39
C GLY A 143 -15.09 -11.84 -4.38
N THR A 144 -14.16 -11.38 -3.53
CA THR A 144 -13.41 -12.26 -2.62
C THR A 144 -13.97 -12.25 -1.19
N ASP A 145 -14.01 -13.41 -0.55
CA ASP A 145 -14.38 -13.55 0.87
C ASP A 145 -13.46 -12.70 1.78
N ALA A 146 -12.20 -12.55 1.39
CA ALA A 146 -11.23 -11.69 2.06
C ALA A 146 -11.65 -10.20 2.05
N ALA A 147 -12.21 -9.69 0.96
CA ALA A 147 -12.72 -8.32 0.90
C ALA A 147 -14.02 -8.15 1.69
N THR A 148 -14.88 -9.17 1.72
CA THR A 148 -16.07 -9.19 2.59
C THR A 148 -15.65 -9.12 4.07
N ALA A 149 -14.64 -9.90 4.46
CA ALA A 149 -14.06 -9.88 5.80
C ALA A 149 -13.33 -8.55 6.12
N ALA A 150 -12.64 -7.94 5.15
CA ALA A 150 -12.02 -6.63 5.34
C ALA A 150 -13.07 -5.52 5.56
N ARG A 151 -14.18 -5.56 4.81
CA ARG A 151 -15.30 -4.63 4.97
C ARG A 151 -16.01 -4.79 6.30
N SER A 152 -16.21 -6.03 6.77
CA SER A 152 -16.79 -6.27 8.08
C SER A 152 -15.89 -5.74 9.20
N ARG A 153 -14.57 -5.98 9.13
CA ARG A 153 -13.58 -5.38 10.06
C ARG A 153 -13.62 -3.86 10.04
N ALA A 154 -13.60 -3.22 8.87
CA ALA A 154 -13.65 -1.77 8.75
C ALA A 154 -14.98 -1.15 9.25
N ARG A 155 -16.09 -1.90 9.18
CA ARG A 155 -17.37 -1.50 9.78
C ARG A 155 -17.32 -1.63 11.30
N ALA A 156 -16.78 -2.72 11.83
CA ALA A 156 -16.62 -2.95 13.27
C ALA A 156 -15.74 -1.88 13.93
N VAL A 157 -14.63 -1.50 13.28
CA VAL A 157 -13.76 -0.41 13.77
C VAL A 157 -14.51 0.92 13.81
N ARG A 158 -15.29 1.25 12.76
CA ARG A 158 -16.08 2.49 12.73
C ARG A 158 -17.19 2.51 13.78
N SER A 159 -17.87 1.39 14.01
CA SER A 159 -18.89 1.29 15.05
C SER A 159 -18.28 1.39 16.44
N ALA A 160 -17.12 0.76 16.67
CA ALA A 160 -16.39 0.87 17.93
C ALA A 160 -15.91 2.31 18.19
N ALA A 161 -15.35 2.98 17.18
CA ALA A 161 -14.95 4.39 17.27
C ALA A 161 -16.13 5.31 17.59
N LYS A 162 -17.30 5.06 16.98
CA LYS A 162 -18.52 5.82 17.26
C LYS A 162 -19.03 5.57 18.69
N ALA A 163 -19.01 4.32 19.15
CA ALA A 163 -19.40 3.98 20.52
C ALA A 163 -18.47 4.65 21.55
N GLU A 164 -17.17 4.66 21.29
CA GLU A 164 -16.18 5.29 22.16
C GLU A 164 -16.33 6.82 22.19
N ALA A 165 -16.62 7.45 21.04
CA ALA A 165 -16.93 8.88 20.98
C ALA A 165 -18.14 9.24 21.85
N THR A 166 -19.23 8.45 21.76
CA THR A 166 -20.43 8.65 22.60
C THR A 166 -20.13 8.47 24.09
N ARG A 167 -19.32 7.44 24.43
CA ARG A 167 -18.89 7.20 25.82
C ARG A 167 -18.10 8.38 26.38
N LEU A 168 -17.18 8.94 25.58
CA LEU A 168 -16.39 10.11 25.96
C LEU A 168 -17.26 11.36 26.16
N GLU A 169 -18.30 11.56 25.34
CA GLU A 169 -19.24 12.66 25.55
C GLU A 169 -20.02 12.53 26.86
N LEU A 170 -20.52 11.33 27.18
CA LEU A 170 -21.23 11.06 28.44
C LEU A 170 -20.32 11.30 29.66
N LEU A 171 -19.06 10.89 29.60
CA LEU A 171 -18.08 11.14 30.66
C LEU A 171 -17.79 12.64 30.82
N LYS A 172 -17.72 13.41 29.71
CA LYS A 172 -17.57 14.87 29.77
C LYS A 172 -18.82 15.57 30.33
N ALA A 173 -20.01 15.05 30.07
CA ALA A 173 -21.26 15.60 30.59
C ALA A 173 -21.38 15.36 32.10
N THR A 174 -21.14 14.12 32.55
CA THR A 174 -21.13 13.75 33.98
C THR A 174 -20.04 14.50 34.75
N GLY A 175 -18.84 14.62 34.21
CA GLY A 175 -17.77 15.41 34.82
C GLY A 175 -18.04 16.92 34.89
N ARG A 176 -18.92 17.46 34.04
CA ARG A 176 -19.42 18.84 34.16
C ARG A 176 -20.47 18.94 35.27
N ALA A 177 -21.45 18.05 35.27
CA ALA A 177 -22.48 17.99 36.30
C ALA A 177 -21.90 17.85 37.73
N ASN A 178 -20.91 16.98 37.92
CA ASN A 178 -20.23 16.82 39.22
C ASN A 178 -19.48 18.09 39.64
N ARG A 179 -18.86 18.82 38.70
CA ARG A 179 -18.20 20.09 38.99
C ARG A 179 -19.19 21.18 39.40
N ASP A 180 -20.33 21.25 38.72
CA ASP A 180 -21.37 22.22 39.00
C ASP A 180 -22.04 21.94 40.36
N ALA A 181 -22.27 20.66 40.68
CA ALA A 181 -22.74 20.22 42.00
C ALA A 181 -21.75 20.58 43.11
N TYR A 182 -20.46 20.30 42.93
CA TYR A 182 -19.42 20.67 43.90
C TYR A 182 -19.35 22.18 44.11
N ARG A 183 -19.36 22.97 43.03
CA ARG A 183 -19.33 24.44 43.11
C ARG A 183 -20.57 25.01 43.83
N SER A 184 -21.73 24.39 43.62
CA SER A 184 -22.97 24.79 44.29
C SER A 184 -22.96 24.44 45.77
N ALA A 185 -22.42 23.26 46.13
CA ALA A 185 -22.27 22.83 47.53
C ALA A 185 -21.27 23.71 48.31
N VAL A 186 -20.14 24.09 47.70
CA VAL A 186 -19.17 25.02 48.30
C VAL A 186 -19.81 26.39 48.56
N LYS A 187 -20.52 26.95 47.57
CA LYS A 187 -21.25 28.22 47.75
C LYS A 187 -22.33 28.17 48.84
N ALA A 188 -22.93 27.01 49.06
CA ALA A 188 -23.94 26.83 50.11
C ALA A 188 -23.35 26.70 51.52
N CYS A 189 -22.06 26.36 51.65
CA CYS A 189 -21.37 26.27 52.93
C CYS A 189 -20.67 27.57 53.36
N ASP A 190 -20.52 28.54 52.44
CA ASP A 190 -19.93 29.86 52.67
C ASP A 190 -20.98 30.93 53.09
N LEU A 191 -22.20 30.52 53.44
CA LEU A 191 -23.33 31.35 53.94
C LEU A 191 -23.70 30.95 55.36
#